data_AF-X1BV35-F1
#
_entry.id   AF-X1BV35-F1
#
_cell.length_a   1.000
_cell.length_b   1.000
_cell.length_c   1.000
_cell.angle_alpha   90.00
_cell.angle_beta   90.00
_cell.angle_gamma   90.00
#
_symmetry.space_group_name_H-M   'P 1'
#
loop_
_entity.id
_entity.type
_entity.pdbx_description
1 polymer ?
#
loop_
_entity_poly.entity_id
_entity_poly.type
_entity_poly.pdbx_seq_one_letter_code
_entity_poly.pdbx_strand_id
1 'polypeptide(L)'
;TGENPEEPFLTVTAALARCRDNAGDLILIPPSDDWQYGELVSVPGINETVTVNVHGVTISGMGPLGSYWHPAVATDFCLTVNGLDVTIANICFSGATTAGNGIYAAWNGGGTGEWADNLAVYNCFFDDTIDTGIQMDFVWYPIIRDCMFYQCVVYGIYQAAADGDVLGARISGNFFNDVGTSAIYLDEGGDCDISDNRFFNTDAQNAAPAADSMINLVNGRTNLVHHNTMSCVLPVVANGDYDDCNTASATDSWNQNYLMNGPSITNPT
;
A
#
# COMPACT_ATOMS: atom_id res chain seq x y z
N THR A 1 -12.08 -14.38 -25.33
CA THR A 1 -12.19 -13.02 -24.78
C THR A 1 -11.87 -12.97 -23.28
N GLY A 2 -11.54 -14.09 -22.62
CA GLY A 2 -11.34 -14.15 -21.17
C GLY A 2 -12.64 -14.03 -20.35
N GLU A 3 -13.77 -13.80 -21.02
CA GLU A 3 -15.10 -13.66 -20.42
C GLU A 3 -15.71 -15.01 -20.00
N ASN A 4 -15.21 -16.12 -20.56
CA ASN A 4 -15.60 -17.47 -20.15
C ASN A 4 -14.68 -17.92 -18.99
N PRO A 5 -15.22 -18.17 -17.79
CA PRO A 5 -14.41 -18.63 -16.64
C PRO A 5 -13.68 -19.96 -16.87
N GLU A 6 -14.15 -20.78 -17.80
CA GLU A 6 -13.51 -22.05 -18.19
C GLU A 6 -12.37 -21.85 -19.20
N GLU A 7 -12.26 -20.66 -19.79
CA GLU A 7 -11.22 -20.27 -20.74
C GLU A 7 -10.63 -18.89 -20.37
N PRO A 8 -10.07 -18.75 -19.15
CA PRO A 8 -9.53 -17.48 -18.70
C PRO A 8 -8.25 -17.12 -19.49
N PHE A 9 -7.86 -15.85 -19.44
CA PHE A 9 -6.51 -15.49 -19.86
C PHE A 9 -5.48 -16.15 -18.92
N LEU A 10 -4.33 -16.53 -19.48
CA LEU A 10 -3.25 -17.15 -18.70
C LEU A 10 -2.48 -16.16 -17.82
N THR A 11 -2.50 -14.86 -18.17
CA THR A 11 -1.77 -13.82 -17.45
C THR A 11 -2.59 -12.53 -17.38
N VAL A 12 -2.25 -11.65 -16.44
CA VAL A 12 -2.89 -10.33 -16.32
C VAL A 12 -2.45 -9.43 -17.47
N THR A 13 -1.20 -9.50 -17.94
CA THR A 13 -0.77 -8.77 -19.15
C THR A 13 -1.61 -9.14 -20.37
N ALA A 14 -1.94 -10.42 -20.55
CA ALA A 14 -2.76 -10.86 -21.68
C ALA A 14 -4.20 -10.33 -21.60
N ALA A 15 -4.75 -10.19 -20.39
CA ALA A 15 -6.04 -9.57 -20.17
C ALA A 15 -5.98 -8.04 -20.43
N LEU A 16 -4.99 -7.35 -19.89
CA LEU A 16 -4.77 -5.90 -20.08
C LEU A 16 -4.61 -5.53 -21.56
N ALA A 17 -3.93 -6.36 -22.34
CA ALA A 17 -3.78 -6.14 -23.79
C ALA A 17 -5.12 -6.15 -24.56
N ARG A 18 -6.21 -6.59 -23.92
CA ARG A 18 -7.58 -6.56 -24.47
C ARG A 18 -8.42 -5.43 -23.91
N CYS A 19 -7.99 -4.82 -22.81
CA CYS A 19 -8.68 -3.67 -22.24
C CYS A 19 -8.63 -2.48 -23.20
N ARG A 20 -9.68 -1.67 -23.17
CA ARG A 20 -9.83 -0.46 -23.94
C ARG A 20 -9.75 0.72 -22.99
N ASP A 21 -9.06 1.75 -23.47
CA ASP A 21 -8.86 2.96 -22.71
C ASP A 21 -10.19 3.63 -22.31
N ASN A 22 -10.31 3.99 -21.04
CA ASN A 22 -11.48 4.65 -20.44
C ASN A 22 -12.81 3.89 -20.60
N ALA A 23 -12.78 2.59 -20.89
CA ALA A 23 -13.98 1.79 -21.14
C ALA A 23 -14.62 1.21 -19.85
N GLY A 24 -13.95 1.34 -18.70
CA GLY A 24 -14.39 0.71 -17.45
C GLY A 24 -14.23 -0.80 -17.44
N ASP A 25 -13.23 -1.33 -18.16
CA ASP A 25 -13.00 -2.78 -18.25
C ASP A 25 -12.54 -3.34 -16.89
N LEU A 26 -13.00 -4.56 -16.58
CA LEU A 26 -12.75 -5.25 -15.33
C LEU A 26 -11.96 -6.54 -15.58
N ILE A 27 -10.82 -6.67 -14.89
CA ILE A 27 -10.05 -7.90 -14.82
C ILE A 27 -10.31 -8.53 -13.45
N LEU A 28 -10.89 -9.72 -13.45
CA LEU A 28 -11.07 -10.54 -12.26
C LEU A 28 -10.00 -11.62 -12.22
N ILE A 29 -9.28 -11.69 -11.10
CA ILE A 29 -8.28 -12.71 -10.85
C ILE A 29 -8.92 -13.77 -9.95
N PRO A 30 -8.95 -15.05 -10.35
CA PRO A 30 -9.46 -16.13 -9.52
C PRO A 30 -8.71 -16.23 -8.17
N PRO A 31 -9.33 -16.78 -7.11
CA PRO A 31 -8.63 -17.04 -5.87
C PRO A 31 -7.47 -18.00 -6.10
N SER A 32 -6.39 -17.81 -5.35
CA SER A 32 -5.27 -18.75 -5.28
C SER A 32 -5.01 -19.17 -3.84
N ASP A 33 -4.33 -20.30 -3.68
CA ASP A 33 -4.09 -20.94 -2.38
C ASP A 33 -2.62 -20.76 -1.96
N ASP A 34 -1.93 -19.79 -2.57
CA ASP A 34 -0.47 -19.58 -2.51
C ASP A 34 -0.03 -18.88 -1.22
N TRP A 35 -0.78 -19.05 -0.13
CA TRP A 35 -0.39 -18.51 1.16
C TRP A 35 0.85 -19.25 1.66
N GLN A 36 1.96 -18.53 1.83
CA GLN A 36 3.17 -18.98 2.53
C GLN A 36 2.97 -19.71 3.88
N TYR A 37 1.83 -19.56 4.56
CA TYR A 37 1.50 -20.20 5.85
C TYR A 37 0.41 -21.29 5.73
N GLY A 38 -0.07 -21.60 4.52
CA GLY A 38 -1.09 -22.62 4.24
C GLY A 38 -0.52 -23.97 3.76
N GLU A 39 -1.37 -25.00 3.65
CA GLU A 39 -1.02 -26.23 2.95
C GLU A 39 -0.84 -25.95 1.44
N LEU A 40 0.32 -26.33 0.89
CA LEU A 40 0.75 -25.93 -0.44
C LEU A 40 -0.06 -26.59 -1.59
N VAL A 41 -0.27 -25.80 -2.65
CA VAL A 41 -0.35 -26.15 -4.09
C VAL A 41 -1.57 -26.88 -4.67
N SER A 42 -2.77 -26.27 -4.66
CA SER A 42 -3.77 -26.56 -5.72
C SER A 42 -3.91 -25.47 -6.78
N VAL A 43 -3.80 -24.19 -6.42
CA VAL A 43 -3.89 -23.07 -7.37
C VAL A 43 -2.76 -22.06 -7.13
N PRO A 44 -1.77 -21.96 -8.03
CA PRO A 44 -0.66 -21.02 -7.87
C PRO A 44 -1.14 -19.56 -7.96
N GLY A 45 -0.44 -18.66 -7.27
CA GLY A 45 -0.64 -17.22 -7.40
C GLY A 45 -0.18 -16.68 -8.75
N ILE A 46 -0.41 -15.38 -8.96
CA ILE A 46 0.18 -14.66 -10.08
C ILE A 46 1.68 -14.51 -9.82
N ASN A 47 2.49 -14.82 -10.83
CA ASN A 47 3.92 -14.56 -10.80
C ASN A 47 4.28 -13.76 -12.07
N GLU A 48 4.06 -12.46 -12.01
CA GLU A 48 4.12 -11.56 -13.17
C GLU A 48 4.45 -10.13 -12.70
N THR A 49 5.35 -9.44 -13.42
CA THR A 49 5.49 -7.98 -13.34
C THR A 49 4.61 -7.37 -14.43
N VAL A 50 3.67 -6.51 -14.05
CA VAL A 50 2.68 -5.95 -14.97
C VAL A 50 2.74 -4.43 -15.00
N THR A 51 2.68 -3.86 -16.20
CA THR A 51 2.51 -2.42 -16.40
C THR A 51 1.11 -2.09 -16.89
N VAL A 52 0.40 -1.24 -16.15
CA VAL A 52 -0.96 -0.76 -16.46
C VAL A 52 -0.87 0.62 -17.08
N ASN A 53 -0.98 0.69 -18.40
CA ASN A 53 -1.04 1.95 -19.15
C ASN A 53 -2.46 2.34 -19.58
N VAL A 54 -3.41 1.40 -19.58
CA VAL A 54 -4.80 1.67 -19.95
C VAL A 54 -5.51 2.41 -18.82
N HIS A 55 -6.24 3.47 -19.14
CA HIS A 55 -7.02 4.26 -18.20
C HIS A 55 -8.34 3.61 -17.83
N GLY A 56 -8.80 3.89 -16.61
CA GLY A 56 -10.13 3.51 -16.13
C GLY A 56 -10.33 2.00 -15.98
N VAL A 57 -9.25 1.23 -15.84
CA VAL A 57 -9.31 -0.23 -15.66
C VAL A 57 -9.43 -0.60 -14.18
N THR A 58 -10.22 -1.63 -13.88
CA THR A 58 -10.24 -2.25 -12.56
C THR A 58 -9.58 -3.61 -12.61
N ILE A 59 -8.61 -3.86 -11.73
CA ILE A 59 -7.99 -5.17 -11.50
C ILE A 59 -8.36 -5.60 -10.10
N SER A 60 -9.06 -6.73 -9.97
CA SER A 60 -9.48 -7.21 -8.66
C SER A 60 -9.31 -8.71 -8.49
N GLY A 61 -8.76 -9.10 -7.34
CA GLY A 61 -8.77 -10.49 -6.91
C GLY A 61 -10.15 -10.92 -6.42
N MET A 62 -10.39 -12.23 -6.48
CA MET A 62 -11.61 -12.86 -6.02
C MET A 62 -11.36 -13.60 -4.71
N GLY A 63 -12.38 -13.64 -3.85
CA GLY A 63 -12.35 -14.39 -2.60
C GLY A 63 -12.02 -13.55 -1.37
N PRO A 64 -12.12 -14.14 -0.16
CA PRO A 64 -12.05 -13.41 1.10
C PRO A 64 -10.65 -12.90 1.45
N LEU A 65 -9.61 -13.54 0.95
CA LEU A 65 -8.20 -13.16 1.16
C LEU A 65 -7.58 -12.52 -0.10
N GLY A 66 -8.38 -12.37 -1.15
CA GLY A 66 -7.91 -11.96 -2.46
C GLY A 66 -7.12 -13.04 -3.19
N SER A 67 -6.55 -12.64 -4.32
CA SER A 67 -5.63 -13.46 -5.12
C SER A 67 -4.19 -13.10 -4.77
N TYR A 68 -3.32 -14.11 -4.64
CA TYR A 68 -1.90 -13.89 -4.38
C TYR A 68 -1.18 -13.40 -5.63
N TRP A 69 -0.32 -12.40 -5.47
CA TRP A 69 0.49 -11.85 -6.53
C TRP A 69 1.93 -11.64 -6.06
N HIS A 70 2.84 -12.24 -6.82
CA HIS A 70 4.29 -12.11 -6.69
C HIS A 70 4.90 -11.38 -7.90
N PRO A 71 5.94 -10.56 -7.70
CA PRO A 71 6.67 -9.98 -8.82
C PRO A 71 7.43 -11.10 -9.54
N ALA A 72 7.59 -10.97 -10.86
CA ALA A 72 8.31 -11.98 -11.65
C ALA A 72 9.79 -12.08 -11.30
N VAL A 73 10.34 -11.00 -10.73
CA VAL A 73 11.76 -10.86 -10.40
C VAL A 73 11.88 -10.28 -8.98
N ALA A 74 12.89 -10.75 -8.25
CA ALA A 74 13.31 -10.17 -6.97
C ALA A 74 13.46 -8.65 -7.08
N THR A 75 13.08 -7.92 -6.04
CA THR A 75 13.13 -6.45 -5.91
C THR A 75 12.27 -5.65 -6.90
N ASP A 76 11.56 -6.33 -7.81
CA ASP A 76 10.66 -5.67 -8.76
C ASP A 76 9.27 -5.43 -8.14
N PHE A 77 8.44 -4.63 -8.81
CA PHE A 77 7.05 -4.41 -8.44
C PHE A 77 6.14 -5.47 -9.06
N CYS A 78 5.09 -5.89 -8.34
CA CYS A 78 4.02 -6.69 -8.95
C CYS A 78 3.29 -5.88 -10.03
N LEU A 79 3.00 -4.61 -9.71
CA LEU A 79 2.27 -3.68 -10.56
C LEU A 79 3.03 -2.36 -10.70
N THR A 80 3.19 -1.90 -11.94
CA THR A 80 3.50 -0.50 -12.27
C THR A 80 2.26 0.13 -12.90
N VAL A 81 1.75 1.21 -12.33
CA VAL A 81 0.56 1.93 -12.80
C VAL A 81 0.99 3.28 -13.36
N ASN A 82 0.73 3.47 -14.66
CA ASN A 82 0.89 4.75 -15.35
C ASN A 82 -0.47 5.32 -15.83
N GLY A 83 -1.50 4.47 -15.90
CA GLY A 83 -2.83 4.89 -16.31
C GLY A 83 -3.59 5.64 -15.21
N LEU A 84 -4.30 6.71 -15.61
CA LEU A 84 -5.34 7.39 -14.85
C LEU A 84 -6.50 6.48 -14.44
N ASP A 85 -7.13 6.81 -13.31
CA ASP A 85 -8.40 6.21 -12.85
C ASP A 85 -8.35 4.67 -12.73
N VAL A 86 -7.17 4.12 -12.45
CA VAL A 86 -6.98 2.68 -12.25
C VAL A 86 -7.43 2.29 -10.84
N THR A 87 -8.19 1.20 -10.73
CA THR A 87 -8.57 0.62 -9.43
C THR A 87 -7.92 -0.75 -9.25
N ILE A 88 -7.23 -0.94 -8.13
CA ILE A 88 -6.63 -2.19 -7.69
C ILE A 88 -7.32 -2.63 -6.40
N ALA A 89 -7.92 -3.83 -6.35
CA ALA A 89 -8.68 -4.22 -5.17
C ALA A 89 -8.63 -5.72 -4.85
N ASN A 90 -8.72 -6.08 -3.57
CA ASN A 90 -8.81 -7.48 -3.12
C ASN A 90 -7.63 -8.35 -3.60
N ILE A 91 -6.40 -7.86 -3.49
CA ILE A 91 -5.19 -8.58 -3.88
C ILE A 91 -4.28 -8.74 -2.67
N CYS A 92 -3.67 -9.91 -2.54
CA CYS A 92 -2.63 -10.20 -1.57
C CYS A 92 -1.26 -10.13 -2.28
N PHE A 93 -0.52 -9.03 -2.07
CA PHE A 93 0.83 -8.86 -2.58
C PHE A 93 1.84 -9.52 -1.66
N SER A 94 2.71 -10.34 -2.25
CA SER A 94 3.75 -11.07 -1.54
C SER A 94 5.03 -11.10 -2.37
N GLY A 95 6.17 -10.75 -1.79
CA GLY A 95 7.47 -10.76 -2.47
C GLY A 95 8.08 -12.15 -2.66
N ALA A 96 7.42 -13.19 -2.15
CA ALA A 96 7.95 -14.55 -2.06
C ALA A 96 9.34 -14.56 -1.37
N THR A 97 10.19 -15.57 -1.62
CA THR A 97 11.53 -15.66 -0.99
C THR A 97 12.54 -14.58 -1.43
N THR A 98 12.11 -13.57 -2.18
CA THR A 98 13.00 -12.74 -3.01
C THR A 98 12.95 -11.24 -2.74
N ALA A 99 12.22 -10.78 -1.71
CA ALA A 99 12.02 -9.36 -1.38
C ALA A 99 11.41 -8.59 -2.56
N GLY A 100 10.09 -8.48 -2.60
CA GLY A 100 9.35 -7.87 -3.71
C GLY A 100 8.73 -6.53 -3.32
N ASN A 101 8.24 -5.77 -4.29
CA ASN A 101 7.44 -4.58 -4.04
C ASN A 101 6.02 -4.80 -4.57
N GLY A 102 5.03 -4.15 -3.94
CA GLY A 102 3.63 -4.31 -4.30
C GLY A 102 3.28 -3.51 -5.55
N ILE A 103 2.98 -2.22 -5.34
CA ILE A 103 2.51 -1.31 -6.39
C ILE A 103 3.47 -0.14 -6.52
N TYR A 104 3.89 0.15 -7.75
CA TYR A 104 4.50 1.42 -8.12
C TYR A 104 3.51 2.22 -8.96
N ALA A 105 3.23 3.46 -8.56
CA ALA A 105 2.41 4.39 -9.33
C ALA A 105 3.28 5.59 -9.66
N ALA A 106 3.45 5.91 -10.94
CA ALA A 106 4.43 6.90 -11.32
C ALA A 106 4.06 7.71 -12.54
N TRP A 107 4.55 8.95 -12.53
CA TRP A 107 4.74 9.69 -13.75
C TRP A 107 5.85 9.03 -14.60
N ASN A 108 5.50 8.57 -15.80
CA ASN A 108 6.44 7.85 -16.67
C ASN A 108 7.45 8.76 -17.41
N GLY A 109 7.56 10.05 -17.05
CA GLY A 109 8.55 11.00 -17.58
C GLY A 109 8.43 11.33 -19.09
N GLY A 110 7.33 10.93 -19.74
CA GLY A 110 7.19 10.89 -21.20
C GLY A 110 6.30 11.96 -21.85
N GLY A 111 6.43 13.24 -21.52
CA GLY A 111 5.74 14.33 -22.26
C GLY A 111 4.30 14.62 -21.84
N THR A 112 3.45 15.09 -22.76
CA THR A 112 2.09 15.62 -22.50
C THR A 112 1.00 14.55 -22.23
N GLY A 113 1.36 13.33 -21.82
CA GLY A 113 0.43 12.20 -21.72
C GLY A 113 0.56 11.39 -20.43
N GLU A 114 -0.62 10.96 -19.96
CA GLU A 114 -0.97 9.80 -19.12
C GLU A 114 -0.26 9.66 -17.76
N TRP A 115 -0.98 10.10 -16.72
CA TRP A 115 -0.48 10.30 -15.36
C TRP A 115 -1.16 9.25 -14.45
N ALA A 116 -0.52 8.77 -13.39
CA ALA A 116 -1.07 7.74 -12.50
C ALA A 116 -2.13 8.28 -11.49
N ASP A 117 -2.76 9.41 -11.83
CA ASP A 117 -3.68 10.13 -10.95
C ASP A 117 -4.98 9.36 -10.74
N ASN A 118 -5.64 9.68 -9.62
CA ASN A 118 -6.85 9.03 -9.16
C ASN A 118 -6.71 7.50 -9.01
N LEU A 119 -5.49 6.99 -8.78
CA LEU A 119 -5.27 5.60 -8.42
C LEU A 119 -6.09 5.25 -7.18
N ALA A 120 -6.85 4.18 -7.24
CA ALA A 120 -7.61 3.65 -6.12
C ALA A 120 -7.08 2.27 -5.72
N VAL A 121 -6.71 2.09 -4.45
CA VAL A 121 -6.28 0.82 -3.87
C VAL A 121 -7.18 0.46 -2.69
N TYR A 122 -7.86 -0.68 -2.78
CA TYR A 122 -8.90 -1.08 -1.82
C TYR A 122 -8.75 -2.52 -1.33
N ASN A 123 -8.85 -2.73 -0.02
CA ASN A 123 -8.92 -4.08 0.57
C ASN A 123 -7.78 -5.00 0.09
N CYS A 124 -6.57 -4.45 -0.04
CA CYS A 124 -5.37 -5.20 -0.40
C CYS A 124 -4.57 -5.57 0.84
N PHE A 125 -3.86 -6.68 0.78
CA PHE A 125 -2.93 -7.13 1.82
C PHE A 125 -1.50 -7.10 1.26
N PHE A 126 -0.56 -6.58 2.02
CA PHE A 126 0.87 -6.55 1.71
C PHE A 126 1.60 -7.28 2.84
N ASP A 127 2.29 -8.37 2.53
CA ASP A 127 2.87 -9.27 3.53
C ASP A 127 4.30 -8.89 3.97
N ASP A 128 4.86 -9.73 4.84
CA ASP A 128 6.18 -9.57 5.47
C ASP A 128 7.37 -9.84 4.53
N THR A 129 7.09 -10.24 3.29
CA THR A 129 8.08 -10.42 2.23
C THR A 129 8.07 -9.28 1.21
N ILE A 130 7.17 -8.30 1.38
CA ILE A 130 7.14 -7.06 0.62
C ILE A 130 8.04 -6.02 1.29
N ASP A 131 8.95 -5.43 0.52
CA ASP A 131 9.79 -4.32 0.98
C ASP A 131 8.98 -3.03 1.07
N THR A 132 8.40 -2.61 -0.04
CA THR A 132 7.50 -1.44 -0.12
C THR A 132 6.13 -1.86 -0.64
N GLY A 133 5.09 -1.59 0.15
CA GLY A 133 3.70 -1.91 -0.22
C GLY A 133 3.24 -1.11 -1.43
N ILE A 134 3.14 0.21 -1.28
CA ILE A 134 2.75 1.14 -2.34
C ILE A 134 3.79 2.25 -2.42
N GLN A 135 4.39 2.41 -3.60
CA GLN A 135 5.30 3.50 -3.91
C GLN A 135 4.64 4.44 -4.93
N MET A 136 4.73 5.75 -4.71
CA MET A 136 4.14 6.79 -5.55
C MET A 136 5.18 7.84 -5.95
N ASP A 137 5.22 8.20 -7.23
CA ASP A 137 6.09 9.25 -7.78
C ASP A 137 5.29 10.19 -8.68
N PHE A 138 5.07 11.45 -8.25
CA PHE A 138 4.21 12.41 -8.94
C PHE A 138 2.79 11.86 -9.19
N VAL A 139 2.05 11.65 -8.09
CA VAL A 139 0.69 11.06 -8.12
C VAL A 139 -0.31 11.98 -7.43
N TRP A 140 -1.36 12.39 -8.13
CA TRP A 140 -2.41 13.24 -7.60
C TRP A 140 -3.69 12.45 -7.30
N TYR A 141 -4.34 12.81 -6.19
CA TYR A 141 -5.60 12.28 -5.68
C TYR A 141 -5.68 10.75 -5.53
N PRO A 142 -4.61 10.03 -5.11
CA PRO A 142 -4.74 8.61 -4.87
C PRO A 142 -5.67 8.34 -3.66
N ILE A 143 -6.43 7.25 -3.72
CA ILE A 143 -7.25 6.77 -2.62
C ILE A 143 -6.73 5.40 -2.20
N ILE A 144 -6.23 5.29 -0.97
CA ILE A 144 -5.71 4.04 -0.40
C ILE A 144 -6.49 3.76 0.86
N ARG A 145 -7.37 2.75 0.85
CA ARG A 145 -8.18 2.45 2.02
C ARG A 145 -8.44 0.98 2.26
N ASP A 146 -8.76 0.68 3.51
CA ASP A 146 -9.12 -0.64 4.00
C ASP A 146 -8.04 -1.70 3.68
N CYS A 147 -6.78 -1.28 3.47
CA CYS A 147 -5.66 -2.18 3.19
C CYS A 147 -4.93 -2.57 4.48
N MET A 148 -4.20 -3.68 4.42
CA MET A 148 -3.35 -4.16 5.51
C MET A 148 -1.90 -4.28 5.06
N PHE A 149 -1.00 -3.61 5.77
CA PHE A 149 0.44 -3.63 5.56
C PHE A 149 1.08 -4.36 6.74
N TYR A 150 1.41 -5.63 6.54
CA TYR A 150 1.87 -6.52 7.59
C TYR A 150 3.36 -6.78 7.46
N GLN A 151 4.14 -6.14 8.33
CA GLN A 151 5.59 -6.34 8.44
C GLN A 151 6.34 -6.05 7.14
N CYS A 152 5.86 -5.09 6.34
CA CYS A 152 6.61 -4.63 5.17
C CYS A 152 8.00 -4.17 5.61
N VAL A 153 9.04 -4.63 4.91
CA VAL A 153 10.43 -4.52 5.39
C VAL A 153 10.88 -3.06 5.46
N VAL A 154 10.43 -2.22 4.53
CA VAL A 154 10.86 -0.83 4.42
C VAL A 154 9.69 0.12 4.64
N TYR A 155 8.69 0.12 3.76
CA TYR A 155 7.59 1.08 3.82
C TYR A 155 6.23 0.43 3.55
N GLY A 156 5.19 0.97 4.19
CA GLY A 156 3.81 0.64 3.83
C GLY A 156 3.40 1.43 2.60
N ILE A 157 3.35 2.75 2.75
CA ILE A 157 3.09 3.73 1.69
C ILE A 157 4.27 4.70 1.64
N TYR A 158 4.85 4.86 0.46
CA TYR A 158 6.06 5.63 0.25
C TYR A 158 5.94 6.57 -0.95
N GLN A 159 6.30 7.83 -0.75
CA GLN A 159 6.60 8.76 -1.82
C GLN A 159 8.03 8.56 -2.29
N ALA A 160 8.22 8.19 -3.55
CA ALA A 160 9.53 7.97 -4.13
C ALA A 160 10.29 9.29 -4.34
N ALA A 161 11.60 9.25 -4.01
CA ALA A 161 12.60 10.30 -4.24
C ALA A 161 12.36 11.66 -3.54
N ALA A 162 13.46 12.38 -3.33
CA ALA A 162 13.40 13.82 -3.10
C ALA A 162 12.89 14.47 -4.40
N ASP A 163 12.02 15.48 -4.30
CA ASP A 163 11.26 16.08 -5.40
C ASP A 163 10.11 15.25 -5.99
N GLY A 164 9.81 14.03 -5.49
CA GLY A 164 8.53 13.38 -5.81
C GLY A 164 7.36 14.19 -5.22
N ASP A 165 6.19 14.25 -5.86
CA ASP A 165 5.03 14.96 -5.31
C ASP A 165 3.83 14.02 -5.16
N VAL A 166 3.19 14.02 -4.00
CA VAL A 166 1.92 13.32 -3.78
C VAL A 166 0.93 14.33 -3.24
N LEU A 167 -0.11 14.61 -4.03
CA LEU A 167 -1.06 15.67 -3.67
C LEU A 167 -2.48 15.12 -3.53
N GLY A 168 -3.21 15.55 -2.52
CA GLY A 168 -4.63 15.24 -2.37
C GLY A 168 -4.91 13.77 -2.05
N ALA A 169 -3.91 13.02 -1.55
CA ALA A 169 -4.07 11.62 -1.21
C ALA A 169 -5.12 11.44 -0.10
N ARG A 170 -5.91 10.37 -0.19
CA ARG A 170 -6.83 9.94 0.86
C ARG A 170 -6.42 8.57 1.35
N ILE A 171 -5.75 8.54 2.49
CA ILE A 171 -5.20 7.31 3.08
C ILE A 171 -6.01 7.02 4.33
N SER A 172 -6.94 6.05 4.26
CA SER A 172 -7.88 5.84 5.36
C SER A 172 -8.27 4.41 5.68
N GLY A 173 -8.58 4.14 6.95
CA GLY A 173 -9.07 2.81 7.38
C GLY A 173 -8.05 1.67 7.23
N ASN A 174 -6.78 1.98 6.97
CA ASN A 174 -5.74 0.98 6.78
C ASN A 174 -5.20 0.46 8.13
N PHE A 175 -4.62 -0.74 8.11
CA PHE A 175 -3.90 -1.30 9.25
C PHE A 175 -2.43 -1.52 8.90
N PHE A 176 -1.54 -0.88 9.66
CA PHE A 176 -0.10 -1.04 9.55
C PHE A 176 0.42 -1.78 10.78
N ASN A 177 1.12 -2.89 10.57
CA ASN A 177 1.64 -3.73 11.65
C ASN A 177 3.13 -3.94 11.46
N ASP A 178 3.96 -3.34 12.32
CA ASP A 178 5.42 -3.52 12.37
C ASP A 178 6.11 -3.25 11.03
N VAL A 179 5.73 -2.17 10.34
CA VAL A 179 6.45 -1.72 9.14
C VAL A 179 7.83 -1.19 9.53
N GLY A 180 8.88 -1.58 8.80
CA GLY A 180 10.27 -1.39 9.21
C GLY A 180 10.74 0.06 9.34
N THR A 181 10.69 0.85 8.25
CA THR A 181 11.16 2.26 8.27
C THR A 181 10.04 3.21 8.61
N SER A 182 8.95 3.21 7.84
CA SER A 182 7.78 4.04 8.13
C SER A 182 6.52 3.47 7.51
N ALA A 183 5.42 3.47 8.26
CA ALA A 183 4.13 3.03 7.73
C ALA A 183 3.63 3.93 6.59
N ILE A 184 3.72 5.25 6.75
CA ILE A 184 3.41 6.25 5.73
C ILE A 184 4.54 7.27 5.69
N TYR A 185 5.20 7.39 4.54
CA TYR A 185 6.22 8.40 4.28
C TYR A 185 5.85 9.21 3.04
N LEU A 186 5.41 10.46 3.24
CA LEU A 186 5.08 11.41 2.18
C LEU A 186 5.87 12.69 2.42
N ASP A 187 7.15 12.68 2.03
CA ASP A 187 8.09 13.77 2.35
C ASP A 187 7.56 15.13 1.90
N GLU A 188 7.18 15.26 0.64
CA GLU A 188 6.63 16.49 0.06
C GLU A 188 5.11 16.41 -0.16
N GLY A 189 4.45 15.50 0.56
CA GLY A 189 3.02 15.27 0.46
C GLY A 189 2.23 16.53 0.75
N GLY A 190 1.24 16.84 -0.09
CA GLY A 190 0.44 18.06 0.07
C GLY A 190 -1.07 17.83 0.02
N ASP A 191 -1.82 18.59 0.80
CA ASP A 191 -3.30 18.52 0.84
C ASP A 191 -3.85 17.10 1.06
N CYS A 192 -3.08 16.22 1.71
CA CYS A 192 -3.47 14.84 1.96
C CYS A 192 -4.38 14.73 3.18
N ASP A 193 -5.31 13.78 3.15
CA ASP A 193 -6.17 13.36 4.26
C ASP A 193 -5.72 11.97 4.70
N ILE A 194 -5.14 11.89 5.90
CA ILE A 194 -4.66 10.65 6.51
C ILE A 194 -5.51 10.38 7.75
N SER A 195 -6.46 9.47 7.62
CA SER A 195 -7.52 9.32 8.63
C SER A 195 -7.95 7.91 8.97
N ASP A 196 -8.39 7.70 10.20
CA ASP A 196 -8.98 6.43 10.66
C ASP A 196 -8.06 5.19 10.46
N ASN A 197 -6.75 5.39 10.34
CA ASN A 197 -5.79 4.30 10.21
C ASN A 197 -5.38 3.78 11.60
N ARG A 198 -4.94 2.52 11.64
CA ARG A 198 -4.42 1.87 12.84
C ARG A 198 -2.95 1.50 12.63
N PHE A 199 -2.11 1.95 13.55
CA PHE A 199 -0.67 1.73 13.51
C PHE A 199 -0.24 0.92 14.73
N PHE A 200 0.36 -0.24 14.49
CA PHE A 200 1.03 -1.04 15.48
C PHE A 200 2.52 -1.10 15.17
N ASN A 201 3.35 -0.82 16.16
CA ASN A 201 4.80 -0.92 16.12
C ASN A 201 5.30 -1.48 17.45
N THR A 202 6.01 -2.60 17.39
CA THR A 202 6.55 -3.33 18.53
C THR A 202 7.64 -2.56 19.25
N ASP A 203 8.46 -1.78 18.55
CA ASP A 203 9.49 -0.93 19.17
C ASP A 203 8.85 0.19 20.00
N ALA A 204 7.76 0.77 19.49
CA ALA A 204 6.91 1.72 20.22
C ALA A 204 6.22 1.10 21.46
N GLN A 205 6.23 -0.23 21.61
CA GLN A 205 5.74 -0.95 22.79
C GLN A 205 6.85 -1.36 23.78
N ASN A 206 8.11 -1.38 23.35
CA ASN A 206 9.23 -1.93 24.13
C ASN A 206 10.16 -0.87 24.73
N ALA A 207 9.71 0.39 24.80
CA ALA A 207 10.50 1.54 25.26
C ALA A 207 11.79 1.79 24.46
N ALA A 208 11.88 1.26 23.23
CA ALA A 208 12.89 1.64 22.23
C ALA A 208 12.36 2.84 21.41
N PRO A 209 13.22 3.77 20.94
CA PRO A 209 12.76 4.92 20.16
C PRO A 209 12.07 4.44 18.88
N ALA A 210 10.82 4.82 18.68
CA ALA A 210 10.04 4.55 17.46
C ALA A 210 9.99 5.79 16.56
N ALA A 211 11.08 6.58 16.55
CA ALA A 211 11.15 7.86 15.88
C ALA A 211 10.75 7.74 14.40
N ASP A 212 9.74 8.50 13.98
CA ASP A 212 9.27 8.65 12.60
C ASP A 212 8.75 7.36 11.92
N SER A 213 8.44 6.33 12.72
CA SER A 213 8.09 5.00 12.20
C SER A 213 6.64 4.83 11.72
N MET A 214 5.76 5.81 12.01
CA MET A 214 4.33 5.71 11.67
C MET A 214 3.93 6.63 10.52
N ILE A 215 3.97 7.95 10.73
CA ILE A 215 3.60 8.94 9.71
C ILE A 215 4.71 9.97 9.63
N ASN A 216 5.33 10.07 8.46
CA ASN A 216 6.42 10.99 8.18
C ASN A 216 6.03 11.94 7.05
N LEU A 217 6.02 13.24 7.36
CA LEU A 217 5.64 14.36 6.51
C LEU A 217 6.70 15.49 6.59
N VAL A 218 8.00 15.17 6.66
CA VAL A 218 9.08 16.12 6.99
C VAL A 218 9.03 17.42 6.18
N ASN A 219 8.74 17.35 4.88
CA ASN A 219 8.58 18.52 4.00
C ASN A 219 7.12 18.72 3.53
N GLY A 220 6.16 18.13 4.25
CA GLY A 220 4.74 18.13 3.91
C GLY A 220 4.10 19.51 3.98
N ARG A 221 3.00 19.68 3.25
CA ARG A 221 2.26 20.93 3.16
C ARG A 221 0.74 20.73 3.29
N THR A 222 0.13 21.43 4.26
CA THR A 222 -1.34 21.51 4.40
C THR A 222 -2.06 20.15 4.50
N ASN A 223 -1.42 19.12 5.06
CA ASN A 223 -2.04 17.83 5.27
C ASN A 223 -2.98 17.85 6.49
N LEU A 224 -4.00 17.00 6.47
CA LEU A 224 -4.91 16.75 7.58
C LEU A 224 -4.71 15.32 8.08
N VAL A 225 -4.22 15.18 9.31
CA VAL A 225 -3.96 13.88 9.97
C VAL A 225 -4.89 13.73 11.15
N HIS A 226 -5.89 12.85 11.06
CA HIS A 226 -6.93 12.79 12.09
C HIS A 226 -7.56 11.42 12.36
N HIS A 227 -8.04 11.21 13.59
CA HIS A 227 -8.69 9.96 14.02
C HIS A 227 -7.84 8.68 13.84
N ASN A 228 -6.52 8.82 13.69
CA ASN A 228 -5.64 7.66 13.65
C ASN A 228 -5.44 7.10 15.05
N THR A 229 -5.25 5.78 15.16
CA THR A 229 -4.89 5.12 16.41
C THR A 229 -3.47 4.56 16.32
N MET A 230 -2.60 4.98 17.23
CA MET A 230 -1.16 4.71 17.20
C MET A 230 -0.73 3.97 18.47
N SER A 231 0.05 2.89 18.30
CA SER A 231 0.54 2.09 19.43
C SER A 231 1.67 2.81 20.18
N CYS A 232 1.57 2.88 21.49
CA CYS A 232 2.58 3.48 22.39
C CYS A 232 2.67 2.72 23.72
N VAL A 233 3.70 2.97 24.52
CA VAL A 233 3.75 2.48 25.91
C VAL A 233 2.96 3.41 26.83
N LEU A 234 1.77 3.01 27.31
CA LEU A 234 1.03 3.71 28.36
C LEU A 234 1.28 3.08 29.75
N PRO A 235 1.30 3.86 30.85
CA PRO A 235 1.00 5.30 30.97
C PRO A 235 2.22 6.21 31.03
N VAL A 236 3.42 5.70 30.73
CA VAL A 236 4.67 6.46 30.86
C VAL A 236 4.84 7.32 29.61
N VAL A 237 5.20 8.59 29.76
CA VAL A 237 5.69 9.40 28.65
C VAL A 237 7.04 8.80 28.23
N ALA A 238 6.98 7.83 27.34
CA ALA A 238 8.09 7.06 26.84
C ALA A 238 7.94 6.94 25.32
N ASN A 239 9.03 6.52 24.68
CA ASN A 239 9.14 6.31 23.25
C ASN A 239 7.86 5.72 22.61
N GLY A 240 7.47 6.28 21.46
CA GLY A 240 6.19 6.01 20.81
C GLY A 240 5.06 6.92 21.29
N ASP A 241 5.36 8.03 21.98
CA ASP A 241 4.35 9.03 22.28
C ASP A 241 3.99 9.87 21.05
N TYR A 242 3.14 10.87 21.25
CA TYR A 242 2.64 11.68 20.14
C TYR A 242 3.75 12.38 19.36
N ASP A 243 4.82 12.83 20.03
CA ASP A 243 5.93 13.57 19.43
C ASP A 243 6.83 12.64 18.58
N ASP A 244 6.86 11.34 18.89
CA ASP A 244 7.58 10.32 18.10
C ASP A 244 6.79 9.83 16.87
N CYS A 245 5.47 10.06 16.86
CA CYS A 245 4.57 9.62 15.80
C CYS A 245 4.39 10.66 14.68
N ASN A 246 4.96 11.86 14.83
CA ASN A 246 4.84 12.96 13.89
C ASN A 246 6.18 13.63 13.60
N THR A 247 6.31 14.18 12.41
CA THR A 247 7.43 15.05 12.04
C THR A 247 7.08 16.50 12.35
N ALA A 248 8.00 17.24 12.97
CA ALA A 248 7.76 18.59 13.51
C ALA A 248 7.53 19.74 12.48
N SER A 249 7.21 19.43 11.21
CA SER A 249 7.03 20.41 10.13
C SER A 249 5.68 21.12 10.22
N ALA A 250 5.73 22.47 10.27
CA ALA A 250 4.71 23.30 10.90
C ALA A 250 3.53 23.76 10.00
N THR A 251 3.02 22.94 9.07
CA THR A 251 1.77 23.30 8.34
C THR A 251 0.68 22.23 8.33
N ASP A 252 0.97 21.04 8.86
CA ASP A 252 0.00 19.96 8.91
C ASP A 252 -0.90 20.07 10.14
N SER A 253 -2.17 19.72 9.96
CA SER A 253 -3.16 19.76 11.02
C SER A 253 -3.35 18.36 11.59
N TRP A 254 -2.94 18.17 12.84
CA TRP A 254 -3.12 16.91 13.54
C TRP A 254 -4.25 16.99 14.57
N ASN A 255 -5.35 16.28 14.32
CA ASN A 255 -6.57 16.43 15.10
C ASN A 255 -7.11 15.08 15.58
N GLN A 256 -7.43 14.97 16.88
CA GLN A 256 -8.16 13.81 17.41
C GLN A 256 -7.50 12.46 17.09
N ASN A 257 -6.17 12.40 17.05
CA ASN A 257 -5.43 11.14 17.00
C ASN A 257 -5.35 10.52 18.40
N TYR A 258 -5.34 9.20 18.47
CA TYR A 258 -5.46 8.43 19.70
C TYR A 258 -4.22 7.56 19.92
N LEU A 259 -3.78 7.51 21.16
CA LEU A 259 -2.72 6.62 21.61
C LEU A 259 -3.35 5.37 22.25
N MET A 260 -2.86 4.18 21.91
CA MET A 260 -3.29 2.91 22.50
C MET A 260 -2.09 2.10 22.97
N ASN A 261 -2.28 1.29 24.02
CA ASN A 261 -1.39 0.14 24.24
C ASN A 261 -1.60 -0.84 23.08
N GLY A 262 -0.51 -1.25 22.44
CA GLY A 262 -0.56 -2.22 21.36
C GLY A 262 -1.01 -3.60 21.85
N PRO A 263 -1.53 -4.48 20.97
CA PRO A 263 -1.73 -5.89 21.30
C PRO A 263 -0.44 -6.52 21.84
N SER A 264 -0.50 -7.17 23.01
CA SER A 264 0.56 -8.07 23.43
C SER A 264 0.52 -9.32 22.55
N ILE A 265 1.35 -9.37 21.51
CA ILE A 265 1.49 -10.57 20.71
C ILE A 265 2.28 -11.59 21.52
N THR A 266 1.56 -12.43 22.27
CA THR A 266 2.11 -13.74 22.64
C THR A 266 1.88 -14.63 21.42
N ASN A 267 2.94 -15.18 20.84
CA ASN A 267 2.83 -16.12 19.72
C ASN A 267 1.69 -17.11 20.01
N PRO A 268 0.79 -17.41 19.04
CA PRO A 268 -0.17 -18.48 19.23
C PRO A 268 0.58 -19.77 19.58
N THR A 269 0.31 -20.29 20.78
CA THR A 269 0.82 -21.59 21.26
C THR A 269 0.02 -22.74 20.67
#